data_AF-A0A2Z3GR72-F1
#
_entry.id   AF-A0A2Z3GR72-F1
#
_cell.length_a   1.000
_cell.length_b   1.000
_cell.length_c   1.000
_cell.angle_alpha   90.00
_cell.angle_beta   90.00
_cell.angle_gamma   90.00
#
_symmetry.space_group_name_H-M   'P 1'
#
loop_
_entity.id
_entity.type
_entity.pdbx_description
1 polymer ?
#
loop_
_entity_poly.entity_id
_entity_poly.type
_entity_poly.pdbx_seq_one_letter_code
_entity_poly.pdbx_strand_id
1 'polypeptide(L)' 'MDKLPNAAVKSAVADVIEAVEVAANLTGIVNLKKLKGYKMAYRIRVGDFRIGVFITGGEVEFARVVDRKDIYKLFP' A
#
# COMPACT_ATOMS: atom_id res chain seq x y z
N MET A 1 11.02 12.83 -3.20
CA MET A 1 9.86 12.42 -2.35
C MET A 1 8.77 13.48 -2.50
N ASP A 2 8.20 13.58 -3.69
CA ASP A 2 7.35 14.72 -4.05
C ASP A 2 5.90 14.54 -3.59
N LYS A 3 5.52 15.42 -2.65
CA LYS A 3 4.17 15.84 -2.24
C LYS A 3 3.13 14.73 -2.03
N LEU A 4 3.24 14.04 -0.89
CA LEU A 4 2.06 13.52 -0.20
C LEU A 4 1.12 14.69 0.15
N PRO A 5 -0.18 14.64 -0.18
CA PRO A 5 -1.00 15.84 -0.29
C PRO A 5 -1.34 16.52 1.04
N ASN A 6 -1.27 15.80 2.17
CA ASN A 6 -1.54 16.37 3.50
C ASN A 6 -0.88 15.53 4.61
N ALA A 7 -0.59 16.14 5.76
CA ALA A 7 -0.11 15.50 6.98
C ALA A 7 -0.96 14.30 7.42
N ALA A 8 -2.28 14.36 7.22
CA ALA A 8 -3.18 13.23 7.50
C ALA A 8 -2.82 11.97 6.69
N VAL A 9 -2.44 12.14 5.43
CA VAL A 9 -2.05 11.01 4.56
C VAL A 9 -0.70 10.45 4.98
N LYS A 10 0.24 11.32 5.40
CA LYS A 10 1.53 10.88 5.94
C LYS A 10 1.36 10.05 7.21
N SER A 11 0.53 10.51 8.13
CA SER A 11 0.21 9.77 9.36
C SER A 11 -0.40 8.41 9.03
N ALA A 12 -1.43 8.38 8.18
CA ALA A 12 -2.09 7.13 7.83
C ALA A 12 -1.18 6.15 7.07
N VAL A 13 -0.20 6.64 6.30
CA VAL A 13 0.82 5.79 5.68
C VAL A 13 1.78 5.22 6.73
N ALA A 14 2.20 6.02 7.71
CA ALA A 14 3.05 5.55 8.81
C ALA A 14 2.32 4.45 9.63
N ASP A 15 1.06 4.68 9.98
CA ASP A 15 0.23 3.70 10.69
C ASP A 15 0.12 2.36 9.93
N VAL A 16 0.04 2.44 8.59
CA VAL A 16 0.03 1.23 7.73
C VAL A 16 1.38 0.53 7.72
N ILE A 17 2.49 1.27 7.68
CA ILE A 17 3.84 0.68 7.72
C ILE A 17 4.01 -0.08 9.03
N GLU A 18 3.71 0.54 10.18
CA GLU A 18 3.79 -0.10 11.49
C GLU A 18 2.88 -1.34 11.58
N ALA A 19 1.65 -1.24 11.07
CA ALA A 19 0.72 -2.38 11.04
C ALA A 19 1.23 -3.54 10.17
N VAL A 20 1.95 -3.26 9.08
CA VAL A 20 2.56 -4.27 8.21
C VAL A 20 3.78 -4.91 8.87
N GLU A 21 4.61 -4.13 9.58
CA GLU A 21 5.80 -4.64 10.27
C GLU A 21 5.46 -5.64 11.38
N VAL A 22 4.35 -5.42 12.10
CA VAL A 22 3.92 -6.33 13.19
C VAL A 22 3.00 -7.46 12.70
N ALA A 23 2.62 -7.48 11.44
CA ALA A 23 1.71 -8.49 10.90
C ALA A 23 2.44 -9.83 10.72
N ALA A 24 1.94 -10.87 11.40
CA ALA A 24 2.50 -12.23 11.26
C ALA A 24 2.29 -12.85 9.86
N ASN A 25 1.28 -12.38 9.12
CA ASN A 25 0.98 -12.84 7.77
C ASN A 25 0.08 -11.83 7.03
N LEU A 26 -0.11 -12.06 5.73
CA LEU A 26 -0.88 -11.17 4.85
C LEU A 26 -2.34 -10.97 5.25
N THR A 27 -2.94 -11.93 5.94
CA THR A 27 -4.34 -11.81 6.38
C THR A 27 -4.48 -10.85 7.56
N GLY A 28 -3.39 -10.58 8.29
CA GLY A 28 -3.33 -9.55 9.33
C GLY A 28 -3.25 -8.12 8.79
N ILE A 29 -2.90 -7.95 7.51
CA ILE A 29 -2.79 -6.62 6.91
C ILE A 29 -4.19 -6.16 6.46
N VAL A 30 -4.75 -5.21 7.20
CA VAL A 30 -6.08 -4.66 6.94
C VAL A 30 -6.12 -3.98 5.57
N ASN A 31 -7.24 -4.13 4.85
CA ASN A 31 -7.48 -3.52 3.54
C ASN A 31 -6.48 -3.91 2.42
N LEU A 32 -5.70 -4.97 2.61
CA LEU A 32 -4.82 -5.53 1.58
C LEU A 32 -5.63 -6.27 0.52
N LYS A 33 -5.34 -6.01 -0.75
CA LYS A 33 -5.93 -6.73 -1.88
C LYS A 33 -4.91 -7.04 -2.95
N LYS A 34 -4.81 -8.31 -3.34
CA LYS A 34 -4.00 -8.74 -4.49
C LYS A 34 -4.56 -8.17 -5.80
N LEU A 35 -3.68 -7.69 -6.66
CA LEU A 35 -4.05 -7.14 -7.96
C LEU A 35 -4.12 -8.27 -9.00
N LYS A 36 -5.19 -8.25 -9.80
CA LYS A 36 -5.41 -9.27 -10.84
C LYS A 36 -4.38 -9.13 -11.95
N GLY A 37 -3.86 -10.25 -12.44
CA GLY A 37 -2.85 -10.28 -13.50
C GLY A 37 -1.40 -10.16 -13.02
N TYR A 38 -1.18 -9.94 -11.72
CA TYR A 38 0.16 -9.77 -11.16
C TYR A 38 0.44 -10.80 -10.07
N LYS A 39 1.64 -11.39 -10.10
CA LYS A 39 2.03 -12.44 -9.15
C LYS A 39 2.21 -11.91 -7.74
N MET A 40 2.82 -10.72 -7.64
CA MET A 40 3.37 -10.18 -6.39
C MET A 40 2.85 -8.79 -6.05
N ALA A 41 1.96 -8.21 -6.87
CA ALA A 41 1.46 -6.86 -6.66
C ALA A 41 0.17 -6.86 -5.83
N TYR A 42 0.14 -6.01 -4.81
CA TYR A 42 -0.97 -5.83 -3.90
C TYR A 42 -1.21 -4.34 -3.67
N ARG A 43 -2.37 -4.05 -3.11
CA ARG A 43 -2.77 -2.70 -2.78
C ARG A 43 -3.39 -2.63 -1.39
N ILE A 44 -2.96 -1.68 -0.59
CA ILE A 44 -3.60 -1.32 0.68
C ILE A 44 -4.45 -0.07 0.46
N ARG A 45 -5.71 -0.08 0.92
CA ARG A 45 -6.59 1.09 0.85
C ARG A 45 -6.46 1.93 2.12
N VAL A 46 -6.25 3.24 1.94
CA VAL A 46 -6.18 4.22 3.03
C VAL A 46 -7.05 5.43 2.65
N GLY A 47 -8.30 5.44 3.08
CA GLY A 47 -9.27 6.47 2.68
C GLY A 47 -9.38 6.62 1.14
N ASP A 48 -9.01 7.80 0.65
CA ASP A 48 -8.96 8.15 -0.78
C ASP A 48 -7.63 7.81 -1.47
N PHE A 49 -6.61 7.43 -0.70
CA PHE A 49 -5.32 6.97 -1.20
C PHE A 49 -5.24 5.46 -1.29
N ARG A 50 -4.31 4.99 -2.11
CA ARG A 50 -3.95 3.59 -2.22
C ARG A 50 -2.44 3.45 -2.25
N ILE A 51 -1.99 2.48 -1.49
CA ILE A 51 -0.58 2.14 -1.35
C ILE A 51 -0.34 0.90 -2.18
N GLY A 52 0.48 1.03 -3.23
CA GLY A 52 0.94 -0.09 -4.02
C GLY A 52 2.11 -0.76 -3.33
N VAL A 53 2.00 -2.07 -3.10
CA VAL A 53 3.06 -2.86 -2.46
C VAL A 53 3.38 -4.10 -3.28
N PHE A 54 4.65 -4.48 -3.30
CA PHE A 54 5.09 -5.79 -3.77
C PHE A 54 5.37 -6.69 -2.58
N ILE A 55 4.93 -7.94 -2.66
CA ILE A 55 5.09 -8.90 -1.57
C ILE A 55 5.74 -10.15 -2.13
N THR A 56 6.95 -10.45 -1.66
CA THR A 56 7.79 -11.53 -2.17
C THR A 56 8.61 -12.14 -1.04
N GLY A 57 8.62 -13.46 -0.88
CA GLY A 57 9.54 -14.12 0.05
C GLY A 57 9.46 -13.68 1.52
N GLY A 58 8.33 -13.11 1.96
CA GLY A 58 8.18 -12.54 3.32
C GLY A 58 8.58 -11.06 3.44
N GLU A 59 9.09 -10.46 2.38
CA GLU A 59 9.38 -9.03 2.27
C GLU A 59 8.18 -8.27 1.69
N VAL A 60 7.96 -7.06 2.19
CA VAL A 60 6.95 -6.12 1.70
C VAL A 60 7.64 -4.83 1.27
N GLU A 61 7.59 -4.54 -0.03
CA GLU A 61 8.14 -3.31 -0.63
C GLU A 61 7.01 -2.30 -0.86
N PHE A 62 7.12 -1.11 -0.29
CA PHE A 62 6.18 0.00 -0.49
C PHE A 62 6.57 0.82 -1.73
N ALA A 63 5.98 0.50 -2.88
CA ALA A 63 6.37 1.10 -4.17
C ALA A 63 5.76 2.49 -4.42
N ARG A 64 4.48 2.70 -4.05
CA ARG A 64 3.73 3.92 -4.40
C ARG A 64 2.69 4.27 -3.35
N VAL A 65 2.48 5.56 -3.11
CA VAL A 65 1.28 6.09 -2.45
C VAL A 65 0.64 7.10 -3.40
N VAL A 66 -0.56 6.78 -3.90
CA VAL A 66 -1.23 7.59 -4.92
C VAL A 66 -2.73 7.67 -4.66
N ASP A 67 -3.35 8.69 -5.23
CA ASP A 67 -4.79 8.90 -5.13
C ASP A 67 -5.56 7.79 -5.86
N ARG A 68 -6.85 7.61 -5.52
CA ARG A 68 -7.73 6.60 -6.14
C ARG A 68 -7.69 6.64 -7.66
N LYS A 69 -7.70 7.84 -8.20
CA LYS A 69 -7.86 8.12 -9.63
C LYS A 69 -6.62 7.75 -10.41
N ASP A 70 -5.46 7.74 -9.75
CA ASP A 70 -4.16 7.61 -10.41
C ASP A 70 -3.56 6.23 -10.26
N ILE A 71 -4.00 5.43 -9.27
CA ILE A 71 -3.39 4.12 -9.04
C ILE A 71 -3.46 3.22 -10.27
N TYR A 72 -4.57 3.20 -11.01
CA TYR A 72 -4.71 2.36 -12.20
C TYR A 72 -3.83 2.79 -13.38
N LYS A 73 -3.28 4.02 -13.36
CA LYS A 73 -2.34 4.51 -14.36
C LYS A 73 -0.88 4.30 -13.95
N LEU A 74 -0.63 4.16 -12.65
CA LEU A 74 0.70 4.24 -12.05
C LEU A 74 1.14 2.97 -11.33
N PHE A 75 0.23 2.01 -11.11
CA PHE A 75 0.49 0.78 -10.36
C PHE A 75 -0.56 -0.35 -10.62
N PRO A 76 -0.12 -1.61 -10.80
CA PRO A 76 1.26 -2.07 -10.81
C PRO A 76 1.97 -1.69 -12.10
#